data_AF-A0A3M4JXA7-F1
#
_entry.id   AF-A0A3M4JXA7-F1
#
_cell.length_a   1.000
_cell.length_b   1.000
_cell.length_c   1.000
_cell.angle_alpha   90.00
_cell.angle_beta   90.00
_cell.angle_gamma   90.00
#
_symmetry.space_group_name_H-M   'P 1'
#
loop_
_entity.id
_entity.type
_entity.pdbx_description
1 polymer ?
#
loop_
_entity_poly.entity_id
_entity_poly.type
_entity_poly.pdbx_seq_one_letter_code
_entity_poly.pdbx_strand_id
1 'polypeptide(L)'
;ALERTQPGLPLGIGHIRTQSHDYIRHGTVTLFTALDYLEGKLISSIERQHRHQEWLDFLKKINRETPKHLQLHLIVDNYATHKHPKVKA
;
A
#
# COMPACT_ATOMS: atom_id res chain seq x y z
N ALA A 1 -3.71 -13.54 -8.43
CA ALA A 1 -4.71 -14.53 -7.98
C ALA A 1 -4.24 -15.12 -6.66
N LEU A 2 -5.15 -15.40 -5.72
CA LEU A 2 -4.80 -15.98 -4.41
C LEU A 2 -4.34 -17.44 -4.57
N GLU A 3 -3.24 -17.81 -3.95
CA GLU A 3 -2.73 -19.19 -3.93
C GLU A 3 -3.56 -20.02 -2.95
N ARG A 4 -4.18 -21.09 -3.46
CA ARG A 4 -5.02 -22.00 -2.67
C ARG A 4 -4.15 -22.96 -1.86
N THR A 5 -4.56 -23.27 -0.63
CA THR A 5 -3.82 -24.20 0.24
C THR A 5 -3.92 -25.65 -0.21
N GLN A 6 -4.93 -25.99 -1.04
CA GLN A 6 -5.13 -27.34 -1.56
C GLN A 6 -5.44 -27.31 -3.06
N PRO A 7 -4.98 -28.33 -3.82
CA PRO A 7 -5.38 -28.49 -5.21
C PRO A 7 -6.89 -28.74 -5.29
N GLY A 8 -7.52 -28.18 -6.33
CA GLY A 8 -8.94 -28.43 -6.58
C GLY A 8 -9.18 -29.91 -6.85
N LEU A 9 -10.29 -30.45 -6.34
CA LEU A 9 -10.66 -31.85 -6.59
C LEU A 9 -10.92 -32.08 -8.09
N PRO A 10 -10.59 -33.28 -8.61
CA PRO A 10 -10.84 -33.61 -10.01
C PRO A 10 -12.32 -33.50 -10.36
N LEU A 11 -12.60 -33.03 -11.57
CA LEU A 11 -13.95 -32.96 -12.12
C LEU A 11 -14.49 -34.37 -12.34
N GLY A 12 -15.70 -34.64 -11.83
CA GLY A 12 -16.43 -35.90 -12.06
C GLY A 12 -17.81 -35.62 -12.63
N ILE A 13 -18.39 -36.58 -13.35
CA ILE A 13 -19.77 -36.49 -13.83
C ILE A 13 -20.69 -36.35 -12.61
N GLY A 14 -21.41 -35.23 -12.50
CA GLY A 14 -22.25 -34.88 -11.34
C GLY A 14 -21.54 -34.10 -10.21
N HIS A 15 -20.23 -33.86 -10.31
CA HIS A 15 -19.46 -33.09 -9.33
C HIS A 15 -18.89 -31.81 -9.94
N ILE A 16 -19.42 -30.66 -9.52
CA ILE A 16 -18.91 -29.33 -9.87
C ILE A 16 -17.53 -29.15 -9.21
N ARG A 17 -16.58 -28.49 -9.91
CA ARG A 17 -15.25 -28.19 -9.37
C ARG A 17 -15.36 -27.42 -8.05
N THR A 18 -14.90 -28.01 -6.96
CA THR A 18 -14.78 -27.35 -5.66
C THR A 18 -13.40 -26.75 -5.50
N GLN A 19 -13.32 -25.49 -5.07
CA GLN A 19 -12.07 -24.87 -4.61
C GLN A 19 -12.14 -24.71 -3.09
N SER A 20 -11.02 -24.91 -2.40
CA SER A 20 -10.93 -24.55 -1.00
C SER A 20 -11.05 -23.02 -0.86
N HIS A 21 -11.77 -22.58 0.18
CA HIS A 21 -11.84 -21.15 0.53
C HIS A 21 -10.52 -20.66 1.14
N ASP A 22 -9.73 -21.60 1.67
CA ASP A 22 -8.44 -21.33 2.30
C ASP A 22 -7.36 -20.93 1.28
N TYR A 23 -6.56 -19.94 1.68
CA TYR A 23 -5.47 -19.41 0.86
C TYR A 23 -4.24 -19.09 1.71
N ILE A 24 -3.08 -19.13 1.06
CA ILE A 24 -1.81 -18.79 1.69
C ILE A 24 -1.66 -17.27 1.75
N ARG A 25 -1.46 -16.74 2.96
CA ARG A 25 -1.12 -15.33 3.17
C ARG A 25 0.39 -15.17 3.17
N HIS A 26 0.94 -14.61 2.10
CA HIS A 26 2.37 -14.28 1.96
C HIS A 26 2.82 -13.05 2.78
N GLY A 27 2.01 -12.65 3.75
CA GLY A 27 2.14 -11.36 4.42
C GLY A 27 1.61 -10.20 3.58
N THR A 28 1.74 -8.99 4.12
CA THR A 28 1.32 -7.73 3.50
C THR A 28 2.45 -6.73 3.61
N VAL A 29 2.60 -5.89 2.59
CA VAL A 29 3.48 -4.72 2.61
C VAL A 29 2.62 -3.46 2.54
N THR A 30 3.16 -2.36 3.05
CA THR A 30 2.53 -1.05 2.95
C THR A 30 2.98 -0.35 1.68
N LEU A 31 2.04 0.17 0.90
CA LEU A 31 2.32 1.05 -0.21
C LEU A 31 1.93 2.47 0.18
N PHE A 32 2.91 3.37 0.30
CA PHE A 32 2.65 4.80 0.34
C PHE A 32 2.72 5.36 -1.08
N THR A 33 1.72 6.13 -1.48
CA THR A 33 1.62 6.70 -2.82
C THR A 33 1.08 8.11 -2.74
N ALA A 34 1.73 9.04 -3.42
CA ALA A 34 1.30 10.41 -3.63
C ALA A 34 1.18 10.66 -5.13
N LEU A 35 0.11 11.35 -5.51
CA LEU A 35 -0.12 11.79 -6.88
C LEU A 35 0.20 13.28 -6.98
N ASP A 36 1.14 13.63 -7.84
CA ASP A 36 1.25 15.00 -8.35
C ASP A 36 0.07 15.25 -9.28
N TYR A 37 -0.86 16.10 -8.85
CA TYR A 37 -2.08 16.38 -9.59
C TYR A 37 -1.83 17.13 -10.90
N LEU A 38 -0.81 18.00 -10.95
CA LEU A 38 -0.55 18.83 -12.12
C LEU A 38 0.13 18.03 -13.23
N GLU A 39 1.10 17.21 -12.87
CA GLU A 39 1.88 16.42 -13.83
C GLU A 39 1.33 15.01 -14.05
N GLY A 40 0.43 14.54 -13.17
CA GLY A 40 -0.04 13.16 -13.17
C GLY A 40 1.03 12.14 -12.73
N LYS A 41 2.12 12.60 -12.12
CA LYS A 41 3.23 11.75 -11.68
C LYS A 41 2.90 11.07 -10.35
N LEU A 42 3.21 9.78 -10.26
CA LEU A 42 3.13 9.04 -8.99
C LEU A 42 4.50 8.97 -8.32
N ILE A 43 4.54 9.31 -7.03
CA ILE A 43 5.68 9.08 -6.14
C ILE A 43 5.24 8.02 -5.14
N SER A 44 5.95 6.89 -5.08
CA SER A 44 5.56 5.77 -4.22
C SER A 44 6.73 5.13 -3.48
N SER A 45 6.44 4.52 -2.34
CA SER A 45 7.38 3.71 -1.55
C SER A 45 6.68 2.45 -1.05
N ILE A 46 7.36 1.31 -1.17
CA ILE A 46 6.91 0.03 -0.61
C ILE A 46 7.67 -0.21 0.69
N GLU A 47 6.93 -0.36 1.78
CA GLU A 47 7.46 -0.43 3.13
C GLU A 47 7.03 -1.72 3.82
N ARG A 48 7.92 -2.27 4.66
CA ARG A 48 7.64 -3.52 5.40
C ARG A 48 6.62 -3.34 6.51
N GLN A 49 6.50 -2.14 7.06
CA GLN A 49 5.62 -1.85 8.19
C GLN A 49 4.79 -0.59 7.94
N HIS A 50 3.67 -0.51 8.64
CA HIS A 50 2.70 0.56 8.53
C HIS A 50 2.78 1.49 9.75
N ARG A 51 3.86 2.29 9.86
CA ARG A 51 4.07 3.19 11.02
C ARG A 51 4.47 4.60 10.60
N HIS A 52 4.59 5.47 11.60
CA HIS A 52 4.86 6.89 11.39
C HIS A 52 6.30 7.16 10.92
N GLN A 53 7.25 6.28 11.21
CA GLN A 53 8.64 6.42 10.74
C GLN A 53 8.71 6.29 9.22
N GLU A 54 8.12 5.22 8.68
CA GLU A 54 8.05 4.96 7.25
C GLU A 54 7.26 6.07 6.53
N TRP A 55 6.20 6.59 7.16
CA TRP A 55 5.48 7.77 6.67
C TRP A 55 6.36 9.03 6.60
N LEU A 56 7.13 9.34 7.64
CA LEU A 56 8.02 10.51 7.64
C LEU A 56 9.12 10.38 6.58
N ASP A 57 9.66 9.18 6.37
CA ASP A 57 10.65 8.95 5.32
C ASP A 57 10.06 9.08 3.92
N PHE A 58 8.79 8.69 3.75
CA PHE A 58 8.04 8.97 2.53
C PHE A 58 7.83 10.47 2.30
N LEU A 59 7.47 11.25 3.33
CA LEU A 59 7.38 12.71 3.20
C LEU A 59 8.71 13.36 2.81
N LYS A 60 9.83 12.89 3.38
CA LYS A 60 11.18 13.34 2.97
C LYS A 60 11.49 12.97 1.52
N LYS A 61 10.97 11.85 1.02
CA LYS A 61 11.09 11.48 -0.40
C LYS A 61 10.33 12.47 -1.28
N ILE A 62 9.06 12.75 -0.98
CA ILE A 62 8.26 13.75 -1.70
C ILE A 62 9.01 15.09 -1.73
N ASN A 63 9.46 15.59 -0.58
CA ASN A 63 10.17 16.87 -0.49
C ASN A 63 11.48 16.92 -1.32
N ARG A 64 12.17 15.79 -1.49
CA ARG A 64 13.38 15.71 -2.32
C ARG A 64 13.05 15.67 -3.82
N GLU A 65 11.94 15.05 -4.19
CA GLU A 65 11.50 14.94 -5.58
C GLU A 65 10.74 16.18 -6.07
N THR A 66 10.24 17.02 -5.18
CA THR A 66 9.59 18.28 -5.53
C THR A 66 10.60 19.41 -5.72
N PRO A 67 10.45 20.26 -6.76
CA PRO A 67 11.27 21.45 -6.95
C PRO A 67 11.26 22.36 -5.71
N LYS A 68 12.45 22.76 -5.24
CA LYS A 68 12.63 23.51 -3.98
C LYS A 68 11.98 24.90 -3.93
N HIS A 69 11.60 25.45 -5.09
CA HIS A 69 10.96 26.76 -5.18
C HIS A 69 9.43 26.69 -5.02
N LEU A 70 8.86 25.48 -4.94
CA LEU A 70 7.43 25.26 -4.77
C LEU A 70 7.09 24.96 -3.31
N GLN A 71 5.93 25.43 -2.87
CA GLN A 71 5.35 25.03 -1.60
C GLN A 71 4.58 23.72 -1.76
N LEU A 72 4.82 22.76 -0.87
CA LEU A 72 4.10 21.49 -0.84
C LEU A 72 2.80 21.60 -0.05
N HIS A 73 1.69 21.29 -0.71
CA HIS A 73 0.37 21.12 -0.09
C HIS A 73 -0.05 19.66 -0.23
N LEU A 74 -0.19 18.96 0.90
CA LEU A 74 -0.55 17.55 0.93
C LEU A 74 -2.01 17.38 1.31
N ILE A 75 -2.78 16.72 0.44
CA ILE A 75 -4.11 16.21 0.76
C ILE A 75 -3.93 14.75 1.15
N VAL A 76 -4.25 14.42 2.40
CA VAL A 76 -4.06 13.09 2.95
C VAL A 76 -5.38 12.50 3.38
N ASP A 77 -5.47 11.17 3.38
CA ASP A 77 -6.64 10.47 3.90
C ASP A 77 -6.68 10.53 5.45
N ASN A 78 -7.73 9.92 6.03
CA ASN A 78 -7.93 9.86 7.47
C ASN A 78 -7.11 8.74 8.14
N TYR A 79 -5.84 8.60 7.80
CA TYR A 79 -4.97 7.59 8.39
C TYR A 79 -4.37 8.03 9.74
N ALA A 80 -4.28 7.09 10.69
CA ALA A 80 -3.88 7.35 12.07
C ALA A 80 -2.43 7.85 12.21
N THR A 81 -1.50 7.43 11.34
CA THR A 81 -0.11 7.90 11.42
C THR A 81 0.00 9.39 11.15
N HIS A 82 -0.88 9.96 10.33
CA HIS A 82 -0.92 11.41 10.05
C HIS A 82 -1.17 12.21 11.33
N LYS A 83 -1.80 11.59 12.33
CA LYS A 83 -2.13 12.23 13.60
C LYS A 83 -1.10 11.96 14.70
N HIS A 84 -0.07 11.17 14.43
CA HIS A 84 0.93 10.82 15.42
C HIS A 84 1.68 12.08 15.90
N PRO A 85 1.97 12.25 17.21
CA PRO A 85 2.59 13.48 17.72
C PRO A 85 3.88 13.89 17.00
N LYS A 86 4.75 12.92 16.69
CA LYS A 86 5.99 13.17 15.93
C LYS A 86 5.80 13.60 14.48
N VAL A 87 4.61 13.41 13.91
CA VAL A 87 4.26 13.85 12.55
C VAL A 87 3.68 15.26 12.56
N LYS A 88 3.09 15.69 13.68
CA LYS A 88 2.54 17.05 13.85
C LYS A 88 3.54 18.05 14.46
N ALA A 89 4.61 17.54 15.06
CA ALA A 89 5.63 18.33 15.75
C ALA A 89 6.50 19.15 14.78
#